data_AF-M2R036-F1
#
_entry.id   AF-M2R036-F1
#
_cell.length_a   1.000
_cell.length_b   1.000
_cell.length_c   1.000
_cell.angle_alpha   90.00
_cell.angle_beta   90.00
_cell.angle_gamma   90.00
#
_symmetry.space_group_name_H-M   'P 1'
#
loop_
_entity.id
_entity.type
_entity.pdbx_description
1 polymer ?
#
loop_
_entity_poly.entity_id
_entity_poly.type
_entity_poly.pdbx_seq_one_letter_code
_entity_poly.pdbx_strand_id
1 'polypeptide(L)'
;MSESHLKTGLNFDRFLATHYPDVKRQHPGEGRRKWRLRVADMLWELPAEQRNLLNETYDPSVYDHADFNVDEDPLDRPEPEGEPVGFGILIRTDFSNEEAWQAFYAKIQEGEAEIAVPLSASQDEDEQMGEDSSNAVPEGPSNDLENVSLRRDAQVPPVPADQMDEDDSADEDDEESEPPHRMIFCLNPTTPEGRQRFTSMSNIRALRLFGDVDIRAAPSRPPDVKRVSPPNRLIDQGGWQEIYFSRTVWVYDAQSNIDQCARLVSSQGPDLYGTATGDSWRARASHVCELQYNIRAGIRIDFNGLDRWDYGERVRNIQEVEQRIAR
;
A
#
# COMPACT_ATOMS: atom_id res chain seq x y z
N MET A 1 -11.81 -3.35 10.10
CA MET A 1 -10.41 -3.74 10.41
C MET A 1 -9.73 -2.55 11.07
N SER A 2 -9.32 -2.66 12.34
CA SER A 2 -8.69 -1.54 13.06
C SER A 2 -7.27 -1.31 12.54
N GLU A 3 -6.99 -0.11 12.05
CA GLU A 3 -5.65 0.36 11.66
C GLU A 3 -4.75 0.54 12.90
N SER A 4 -4.44 -0.54 13.61
CA SER A 4 -3.39 -0.57 14.63
C SER A 4 -2.01 -0.80 14.02
N HIS A 5 -1.77 -0.25 12.83
CA HIS A 5 -0.42 -0.20 12.28
C HIS A 5 0.40 0.77 13.13
N LEU A 6 1.27 0.18 13.96
CA LEU A 6 2.36 0.79 14.72
C LEU A 6 2.76 2.16 14.17
N LYS A 7 2.11 3.22 14.69
CA LYS A 7 2.47 4.62 14.45
C LYS A 7 3.88 4.81 15.02
N THR A 8 4.89 4.67 14.16
CA THR A 8 6.29 4.98 14.49
C THR A 8 6.66 6.43 14.12
N GLY A 9 5.69 7.19 13.58
CA GLY A 9 5.77 8.61 13.22
C GLY A 9 5.45 9.60 14.36
N LEU A 10 5.45 9.13 15.61
CA LEU A 10 4.92 9.85 16.79
C LEU A 10 5.48 11.28 16.98
N ASN A 11 6.63 11.61 16.39
CA ASN A 11 7.30 12.90 16.61
C ASN A 11 7.04 13.93 15.50
N PHE A 12 6.75 13.48 14.27
CA PHE A 12 6.37 14.42 13.21
C PHE A 12 4.97 14.95 13.44
N ASP A 13 4.05 14.12 13.91
CA ASP A 13 2.65 14.47 14.19
C ASP A 13 2.49 15.71 15.07
N ARG A 14 3.29 15.81 16.15
CA ARG A 14 3.28 16.98 17.04
C ARG A 14 3.82 18.24 16.35
N PHE A 15 4.92 18.09 15.62
CA PHE A 15 5.51 19.19 14.85
C PHE A 15 4.51 19.68 13.78
N LEU A 16 3.85 18.71 13.12
CA LEU A 16 2.80 18.93 12.15
C LEU A 16 1.63 19.70 12.76
N ALA A 17 1.05 19.23 13.87
CA ALA A 17 -0.05 19.92 14.55
C ALA A 17 0.28 21.37 14.95
N THR A 18 1.53 21.64 15.31
CA THR A 18 1.99 22.97 15.70
C THR A 18 2.11 23.93 14.50
N HIS A 19 2.64 23.46 13.38
CA HIS A 19 2.98 24.33 12.24
C HIS A 19 1.94 24.32 11.11
N TYR A 20 1.11 23.29 11.02
CA TYR A 20 0.15 23.09 9.94
C TYR A 20 -0.87 24.23 9.80
N PRO A 21 -1.51 24.75 10.88
CA PRO A 21 -2.48 25.84 10.73
C PRO A 21 -1.89 27.12 10.12
N ASP A 22 -0.63 27.43 10.44
CA ASP A 22 0.05 28.59 9.90
C ASP A 22 0.44 28.39 8.42
N VAL A 23 0.92 27.20 8.05
CA VAL A 23 1.21 26.84 6.66
C VAL A 23 -0.05 26.87 5.80
N LYS A 24 -1.15 26.28 6.29
CA LYS A 24 -2.46 26.30 5.62
C LYS A 24 -2.95 27.73 5.37
N ARG A 25 -2.81 28.61 6.37
CA ARG A 25 -3.18 30.03 6.25
C ARG A 25 -2.34 30.77 5.19
N GLN A 26 -1.07 30.43 5.06
CA GLN A 26 -0.16 31.04 4.07
C GLN A 26 -0.39 30.51 2.65
N HIS A 27 -0.92 29.29 2.50
CA HIS A 27 -1.07 28.61 1.21
C HIS A 27 -2.49 28.05 0.96
N PRO A 28 -3.58 28.83 1.07
CA PRO A 28 -4.96 28.33 1.20
C PRO A 28 -5.52 27.50 0.02
N GLY A 29 -4.80 27.34 -1.09
CA GLY A 29 -5.26 26.58 -2.27
C GLY A 29 -4.43 25.33 -2.62
N GLU A 30 -3.47 24.93 -1.78
CA GLU A 30 -2.54 23.85 -2.14
C GLU A 30 -3.02 22.43 -1.77
N GLY A 31 -3.93 22.30 -0.80
CA GLY A 31 -4.42 21.02 -0.29
C GLY A 31 -3.56 20.43 0.83
N ARG A 32 -4.13 19.46 1.56
CA ARG A 32 -3.55 18.82 2.75
C ARG A 32 -2.13 18.31 2.51
N ARG A 33 -1.90 17.50 1.45
CA ARG A 33 -0.61 16.81 1.24
C ARG A 33 0.53 17.79 1.05
N LYS A 34 0.31 18.87 0.31
CA LYS A 34 1.30 19.92 0.10
C LYS A 34 1.59 20.69 1.38
N TRP A 35 0.58 21.00 2.19
CA TRP A 35 0.81 21.64 3.49
C TRP A 35 1.63 20.76 4.42
N ARG A 36 1.31 19.45 4.52
CA ARG A 36 2.13 18.48 5.27
C ARG A 36 3.57 18.44 4.77
N LEU A 37 3.77 18.43 3.44
CA LEU A 37 5.10 18.43 2.83
C LEU A 37 5.90 19.70 3.13
N ARG A 38 5.26 20.87 3.15
CA ARG A 38 5.91 22.12 3.60
C ARG A 38 6.33 22.05 5.06
N VAL A 39 5.50 21.48 5.92
CA VAL A 39 5.87 21.29 7.34
C VAL A 39 6.99 20.25 7.50
N ALA A 40 6.99 19.19 6.69
CA ALA A 40 8.12 18.24 6.63
C ALA A 40 9.42 18.94 6.21
N ASP A 41 9.39 19.79 5.17
CA ASP A 41 10.55 20.59 4.76
C ASP A 41 11.04 21.50 5.90
N MET A 42 10.13 22.15 6.65
CA MET A 42 10.50 22.93 7.84
C MET A 42 11.20 22.06 8.90
N LEU A 43 10.76 20.82 9.10
CA LEU A 43 11.43 19.90 10.01
C LEU A 43 12.84 19.58 9.54
N TRP A 44 13.03 19.30 8.25
CA TRP A 44 14.34 18.98 7.68
C TRP A 44 15.34 20.15 7.72
N GLU A 45 14.84 21.39 7.81
CA GLU A 45 15.67 22.59 8.00
C GLU A 45 16.17 22.77 9.45
N LEU A 46 15.59 22.07 10.43
CA LEU A 46 16.04 22.14 11.81
C LEU A 46 17.42 21.47 11.99
N PRO A 47 18.29 22.00 12.86
CA PRO A 47 19.48 21.31 13.32
C PRO A 47 19.17 19.91 13.88
N ALA A 48 20.06 18.95 13.65
CA ALA A 48 19.86 17.56 14.09
C ALA A 48 19.58 17.44 15.60
N GLU A 49 20.23 18.26 16.42
CA GLU A 49 20.01 18.32 17.88
C GLU A 49 18.56 18.67 18.22
N GLN A 50 17.97 19.66 17.54
CA GLN A 50 16.59 20.08 17.77
C GLN A 50 15.59 19.02 17.33
N ARG A 51 15.85 18.34 16.20
CA ARG A 51 14.99 17.24 15.74
C ARG A 51 14.99 16.08 16.73
N ASN A 52 16.14 15.78 17.33
CA ASN A 52 16.24 14.72 18.33
C ASN A 52 15.46 15.02 19.62
N LEU A 53 15.32 16.30 20.01
CA LEU A 53 14.51 16.70 21.17
C LEU A 53 13.00 16.46 20.95
N LEU A 54 12.54 16.35 19.71
CA LEU A 54 11.13 16.04 19.42
C LEU A 54 10.75 14.61 19.84
N ASN A 55 11.73 13.74 20.16
CA ASN A 55 11.49 12.36 20.61
C ASN A 55 10.99 12.23 22.05
N GLU A 56 11.08 13.28 22.88
CA GLU A 56 10.99 13.12 24.34
C GLU A 56 9.56 13.21 24.90
N THR A 57 8.54 13.60 24.12
CA THR A 57 7.16 13.68 24.63
C THR A 57 6.12 13.58 23.53
N TYR A 58 5.37 12.47 23.52
CA TYR A 58 4.22 12.23 22.63
C TYR A 58 2.91 12.29 23.41
N ASP A 59 1.95 13.08 22.93
CA ASP A 59 0.57 13.06 23.37
C ASP A 59 -0.33 12.67 22.19
N PRO A 60 -0.88 11.44 22.17
CA PRO A 60 -1.73 10.97 21.08
C PRO A 60 -3.00 11.80 20.90
N SER A 61 -3.50 12.45 21.95
CA SER A 61 -4.75 13.20 21.90
C SER A 61 -4.69 14.43 20.99
N VAL A 62 -3.49 14.99 20.79
CA VAL A 62 -3.26 16.12 19.89
C VAL A 62 -3.50 15.72 18.43
N TYR A 63 -3.22 14.46 18.09
CA TYR A 63 -3.36 13.98 16.72
C TYR A 63 -4.82 13.81 16.33
N ASP A 64 -5.62 13.12 17.15
CA ASP A 64 -6.96 12.67 16.76
C ASP A 64 -7.93 13.81 16.41
N HIS A 65 -7.65 15.02 16.87
CA HIS A 65 -8.47 16.22 16.62
C HIS A 65 -7.80 17.26 15.71
N ALA A 66 -6.67 16.93 15.08
CA ALA A 66 -5.97 17.89 14.24
C ALA A 66 -6.65 18.10 12.88
N ASP A 67 -6.68 19.36 12.43
CA ASP A 67 -7.30 19.78 11.15
C ASP A 67 -6.80 18.96 9.95
N PHE A 68 -5.52 18.55 9.96
CA PHE A 68 -4.94 17.78 8.87
C PHE A 68 -5.53 16.37 8.71
N ASN A 69 -6.34 15.87 9.64
CA ASN A 69 -7.01 14.57 9.48
C ASN A 69 -8.34 14.69 8.72
N VAL A 70 -8.94 15.89 8.69
CA VAL A 70 -10.25 16.14 8.08
C VAL A 70 -10.16 17.03 6.84
N ASP A 71 -9.04 17.72 6.64
CA ASP A 71 -8.81 18.51 5.45
C ASP A 71 -8.72 17.64 4.20
N GLU A 72 -9.52 17.98 3.20
CA GLU A 72 -9.52 17.32 1.90
C GLU A 72 -8.28 17.71 1.07
N ASP A 73 -7.82 16.78 0.25
CA ASP A 73 -6.83 17.02 -0.79
C ASP A 73 -7.45 16.76 -2.18
N PRO A 74 -7.12 17.56 -3.22
CA PRO A 74 -7.69 17.40 -4.56
C PRO A 74 -7.56 16.01 -5.19
N LEU A 75 -6.64 15.18 -4.68
CA LEU A 75 -6.40 13.82 -5.17
C LEU A 75 -6.67 12.73 -4.12
N ASP A 76 -7.47 13.03 -3.10
CA ASP A 76 -7.95 11.98 -2.18
C ASP A 76 -8.81 10.93 -2.89
N ARG A 77 -9.67 11.38 -3.81
CA ARG A 77 -10.50 10.53 -4.65
C ARG A 77 -10.27 10.84 -6.13
N PRO A 78 -9.17 10.35 -6.73
CA PRO A 78 -8.88 10.55 -8.15
C PRO A 78 -9.84 9.76 -9.06
N GLU A 79 -10.61 8.82 -8.51
CA GLU A 79 -11.66 8.08 -9.19
C GLU A 79 -12.83 9.00 -9.61
N PRO A 80 -13.47 8.76 -10.76
CA PRO A 80 -14.76 9.35 -11.07
C PRO A 80 -15.80 9.06 -9.98
N GLU A 81 -16.75 9.99 -9.82
CA GLU A 81 -17.85 9.81 -8.88
C GLU A 81 -18.63 8.53 -9.20
N GLY A 82 -18.84 7.68 -8.19
CA GLY A 82 -19.51 6.40 -8.33
C GLY A 82 -18.59 5.21 -8.64
N GLU A 83 -17.32 5.41 -8.99
CA GLU A 83 -16.38 4.29 -9.16
C GLU A 83 -15.87 3.76 -7.80
N PRO A 84 -15.66 2.43 -7.67
CA PRO A 84 -15.07 1.83 -6.48
C PRO A 84 -13.62 2.27 -6.30
N VAL A 85 -13.24 2.56 -5.06
CA VAL A 85 -11.88 2.97 -4.71
C VAL A 85 -10.96 1.75 -4.80
N GLY A 86 -10.01 1.78 -5.73
CA GLY A 86 -9.01 0.71 -5.87
C GLY A 86 -8.05 0.67 -4.67
N PHE A 87 -7.61 -0.52 -4.27
CA PHE A 87 -6.59 -0.68 -3.21
C PHE A 87 -5.21 -0.15 -3.61
N GLY A 88 -4.89 -0.23 -4.90
CA GLY A 88 -3.71 0.38 -5.51
C GLY A 88 -4.09 1.44 -6.53
N ILE A 89 -3.12 2.30 -6.88
CA ILE A 89 -3.21 3.25 -7.99
C ILE A 89 -2.08 2.99 -8.98
N LEU A 90 -2.41 2.76 -10.25
CA LEU A 90 -1.46 2.70 -11.36
C LEU A 90 -1.44 4.03 -12.11
N ILE A 91 -0.29 4.69 -12.10
CA ILE A 91 -0.11 6.00 -12.72
C ILE A 91 0.63 5.82 -14.05
N ARG A 92 0.00 6.23 -15.15
CA ARG A 92 0.68 6.30 -16.45
C ARG A 92 1.51 7.58 -16.55
N THR A 93 2.82 7.41 -16.70
CA THR A 93 3.80 8.51 -16.79
C THR A 93 4.50 8.61 -18.13
N ASP A 94 4.36 7.61 -18.99
CA ASP A 94 4.75 7.71 -20.40
C ASP A 94 3.55 7.48 -21.33
N PHE A 95 3.48 8.33 -22.36
CA PHE A 95 2.40 8.39 -23.35
C PHE A 95 2.93 8.19 -24.77
N SER A 96 4.19 7.76 -24.91
CA SER A 96 4.86 7.64 -26.22
C SER A 96 4.38 6.45 -27.05
N ASN A 97 3.83 5.40 -26.42
CA ASN A 97 3.36 4.19 -27.09
C ASN A 97 1.98 3.76 -26.56
N GLU A 98 0.93 4.02 -27.35
CA GLU A 98 -0.44 3.67 -26.97
C GLU A 98 -0.72 2.16 -27.10
N GLU A 99 -0.13 1.50 -28.10
CA GLU A 99 -0.32 0.05 -28.31
C GLU A 99 0.24 -0.77 -27.14
N ALA A 100 1.46 -0.44 -26.70
CA ALA A 100 2.08 -1.09 -25.54
C ALA A 100 1.32 -0.83 -24.24
N TRP A 101 0.74 0.37 -24.08
CA TRP A 101 -0.12 0.69 -22.94
C TRP A 101 -1.40 -0.13 -22.95
N GLN A 102 -2.09 -0.22 -24.09
CA GLN A 102 -3.34 -0.99 -24.20
C GLN A 102 -3.10 -2.49 -23.95
N ALA A 103 -2.02 -3.05 -24.48
CA ALA A 103 -1.63 -4.44 -24.21
C ALA A 103 -1.35 -4.69 -22.73
N PHE A 104 -0.62 -3.78 -22.08
CA PHE A 104 -0.37 -3.83 -20.64
C PHE A 104 -1.67 -3.74 -19.84
N TYR A 105 -2.53 -2.77 -20.15
CA TYR A 105 -3.77 -2.53 -19.44
C TYR A 105 -4.76 -3.69 -19.59
N ALA A 106 -4.87 -4.29 -20.77
CA ALA A 106 -5.67 -5.48 -21.00
C ALA A 106 -5.25 -6.64 -20.06
N LYS A 107 -3.95 -6.80 -19.80
CA LYS A 107 -3.43 -7.80 -18.85
C LYS A 107 -3.77 -7.49 -17.39
N ILE A 108 -3.86 -6.22 -17.02
CA ILE A 108 -4.36 -5.82 -15.69
C ILE A 108 -5.85 -6.20 -15.58
N GLN A 109 -6.65 -5.89 -16.59
CA GLN A 109 -8.09 -6.21 -16.60
C GLN A 109 -8.36 -7.72 -16.53
N GLU A 110 -7.59 -8.52 -17.28
CA GLU A 110 -7.63 -9.99 -17.20
C GLU A 110 -7.32 -10.47 -15.78
N GLY A 111 -6.25 -9.98 -15.16
CA GLY A 111 -5.89 -10.33 -13.79
C GLY A 111 -6.90 -9.86 -12.72
N GLU A 112 -7.57 -8.72 -12.92
CA GLU A 112 -8.68 -8.30 -12.03
C GLU A 112 -9.89 -9.22 -12.18
N ALA A 113 -10.24 -9.62 -13.40
CA ALA A 113 -11.34 -10.55 -13.66
C ALA A 113 -11.08 -11.93 -13.03
N GLU A 114 -9.86 -12.46 -13.15
CA GLU A 114 -9.47 -13.74 -12.55
C GLU A 114 -9.58 -13.75 -11.01
N ILE A 115 -9.33 -12.62 -10.35
CA ILE A 115 -9.44 -12.49 -8.88
C ILE A 115 -10.89 -12.25 -8.43
N ALA A 116 -11.76 -11.76 -9.30
CA ALA A 116 -13.18 -11.54 -8.97
C ALA A 116 -14.00 -12.84 -8.96
N VAL A 117 -13.68 -13.80 -9.83
CA VAL A 117 -14.41 -15.09 -9.99
C VAL A 117 -14.41 -16.02 -8.75
N PRO A 118 -13.34 -16.15 -7.94
CA PRO A 118 -13.30 -17.11 -6.84
C PRO A 118 -14.19 -16.78 -5.65
N LEU A 119 -14.63 -15.52 -5.48
CA LEU A 119 -15.41 -15.12 -4.30
C LEU A 119 -16.89 -15.53 -4.41
N SER A 120 -17.43 -15.63 -5.62
CA SER A 120 -18.84 -15.99 -5.83
C SER A 120 -19.10 -17.49 -5.89
N ALA A 121 -18.10 -18.31 -6.25
CA ALA A 121 -18.29 -19.75 -6.49
C ALA A 121 -18.11 -20.64 -5.24
N SER A 122 -17.45 -20.14 -4.19
CA SER A 122 -17.16 -20.92 -2.98
C SER A 122 -18.24 -20.86 -1.89
N GLN A 123 -19.36 -20.17 -2.13
CA GLN A 123 -20.47 -20.10 -1.16
C GLN A 123 -21.59 -21.13 -1.44
N ASP A 124 -21.65 -21.72 -2.64
CA ASP A 124 -22.77 -22.58 -3.03
C ASP A 124 -22.48 -24.09 -2.96
N GLU A 125 -21.22 -24.51 -2.78
CA GLU A 125 -20.85 -25.95 -2.83
C GLU A 125 -20.88 -26.67 -1.47
N ASP A 126 -21.07 -25.96 -0.35
CA ASP A 126 -21.11 -26.57 1.00
C ASP A 126 -22.52 -27.02 1.45
N GLU A 127 -23.58 -26.79 0.66
CA GLU A 127 -24.95 -27.21 1.01
C GLU A 127 -25.42 -28.54 0.40
N GLN A 128 -24.60 -29.23 -0.41
CA GLN A 128 -25.06 -30.43 -1.12
C GLN A 128 -24.11 -31.63 -1.04
N MET A 129 -23.67 -32.01 0.16
CA MET A 129 -23.05 -33.33 0.39
C MET A 129 -23.57 -33.98 1.67
N GLY A 130 -24.85 -34.37 1.64
CA GLY A 130 -25.48 -35.16 2.68
C GLY A 130 -26.54 -36.10 2.12
N GLU A 131 -26.14 -37.14 1.40
CA GLU A 131 -26.63 -38.52 1.60
C GLU A 131 -26.09 -39.49 0.53
N ASP A 132 -25.63 -40.64 1.03
CA ASP A 132 -25.42 -41.91 0.33
C ASP A 132 -24.39 -42.03 -0.80
N SER A 133 -23.21 -42.54 -0.44
CA SER A 133 -22.70 -43.76 -1.09
C SER A 133 -21.61 -44.45 -0.29
N SER A 134 -22.03 -45.50 0.39
CA SER A 134 -21.17 -46.59 0.84
C SER A 134 -20.71 -47.40 -0.39
N ASN A 135 -19.40 -47.44 -0.67
CA ASN A 135 -18.86 -48.58 -1.42
C ASN A 135 -17.39 -48.91 -1.10
N ALA A 136 -17.23 -50.20 -0.85
CA ALA A 136 -16.08 -50.97 -0.41
C ALA A 136 -14.73 -50.70 -1.11
N VAL A 137 -13.66 -50.74 -0.30
CA VAL A 137 -12.25 -50.88 -0.71
C VAL A 137 -11.82 -52.35 -0.53
N PRO A 138 -11.10 -52.96 -1.48
CA PRO A 138 -10.37 -54.21 -1.26
C PRO A 138 -8.90 -53.96 -0.87
N GLU A 139 -8.42 -54.82 0.03
CA GLU A 139 -7.11 -54.82 0.69
C GLU A 139 -5.92 -55.15 -0.22
N GLY A 140 -4.74 -54.59 0.08
CA GLY A 140 -3.43 -55.03 -0.42
C GLY A 140 -2.25 -54.22 0.17
N PRO A 141 -1.05 -54.79 0.39
CA PRO A 141 -0.42 -54.77 1.71
C PRO A 141 0.81 -53.86 1.90
N SER A 142 0.92 -53.42 3.17
CA SER A 142 2.10 -53.27 4.06
C SER A 142 3.44 -52.76 3.52
N ASN A 143 3.92 -51.66 4.13
CA ASN A 143 5.26 -51.61 4.68
C ASN A 143 5.33 -50.69 5.90
N ASP A 144 5.92 -51.24 6.96
CA ASP A 144 6.19 -50.67 8.28
C ASP A 144 7.10 -49.44 8.22
N LEU A 145 6.87 -48.47 9.14
CA LEU A 145 7.77 -48.17 10.26
C LEU A 145 7.33 -46.90 11.05
N GLU A 146 7.02 -47.15 12.33
CA GLU A 146 7.32 -46.38 13.55
C GLU A 146 6.90 -44.90 13.67
N ASN A 147 5.88 -44.54 14.47
CA ASN A 147 5.81 -44.50 15.96
C ASN A 147 6.26 -43.15 16.56
N VAL A 148 5.34 -42.21 16.78
CA VAL A 148 5.35 -41.30 17.95
C VAL A 148 3.91 -41.00 18.39
N SER A 149 3.55 -41.53 19.56
CA SER A 149 2.34 -41.24 20.32
C SER A 149 2.44 -39.91 21.07
N LEU A 150 1.44 -39.03 20.95
CA LEU A 150 1.09 -38.07 22.00
C LEU A 150 -0.43 -37.98 22.14
N ARG A 151 -0.94 -38.59 23.21
CA ARG A 151 -2.32 -38.53 23.68
C ARG A 151 -2.60 -37.18 24.34
N ARG A 152 -3.76 -36.59 24.07
CA ARG A 152 -4.47 -35.77 25.05
C ARG A 152 -5.97 -35.82 24.80
N ASP A 153 -6.65 -36.56 25.67
CA ASP A 153 -8.08 -36.56 25.87
C ASP A 153 -8.51 -35.22 26.51
N ALA A 154 -9.46 -34.53 25.89
CA ALA A 154 -10.23 -33.48 26.53
C ALA A 154 -11.71 -33.69 26.16
N GLN A 155 -12.46 -34.19 27.13
CA GLN A 155 -13.91 -34.31 27.14
C GLN A 155 -14.58 -32.95 26.93
N VAL A 156 -15.42 -32.84 25.90
CA VAL A 156 -16.38 -31.75 25.72
C VAL A 156 -17.75 -32.26 26.16
N PRO A 157 -18.43 -31.58 27.11
CA PRO A 157 -19.79 -31.94 27.53
C PRO A 157 -20.84 -31.52 26.48
N PRO A 158 -21.99 -32.24 26.41
CA PRO A 158 -23.05 -31.98 25.45
C PRO A 158 -23.85 -30.71 25.78
N VAL A 159 -24.09 -29.87 24.78
CA VAL A 159 -24.97 -28.71 24.84
C VAL A 159 -26.39 -29.16 24.47
N PRO A 160 -27.44 -28.80 25.24
CA PRO A 160 -28.81 -29.18 24.93
C PRO A 160 -29.37 -28.38 23.76
N ALA A 161 -30.14 -29.09 22.93
CA ALA A 161 -30.94 -28.58 21.83
C ALA A 161 -32.16 -27.82 22.36
N ASP A 162 -32.39 -26.60 21.87
CA ASP A 162 -33.66 -25.91 22.01
C ASP A 162 -33.98 -25.08 20.76
N GLN A 163 -35.10 -25.49 20.15
CA GLN A 163 -36.15 -24.69 19.52
C GLN A 163 -35.88 -24.01 18.16
N MET A 164 -36.37 -24.73 17.15
CA MET A 164 -36.82 -24.23 15.85
C MET A 164 -38.00 -23.27 16.03
N ASP A 165 -37.87 -22.04 15.55
CA ASP A 165 -39.00 -21.20 15.12
C ASP A 165 -38.80 -20.93 13.62
N GLU A 166 -39.66 -21.56 12.83
CA GLU A 166 -39.84 -21.34 11.39
C GLU A 166 -40.65 -20.05 11.21
N ASP A 167 -40.00 -18.95 10.80
CA ASP A 167 -40.70 -17.78 10.25
C ASP A 167 -40.18 -17.53 8.83
N ASP A 168 -40.90 -18.16 7.90
CA ASP A 168 -40.67 -18.21 6.47
C ASP A 168 -41.15 -16.89 5.83
N SER A 169 -40.32 -15.85 5.94
CA SER A 169 -40.50 -14.59 5.22
C SER A 169 -39.53 -14.53 4.05
N ALA A 170 -40.01 -15.02 2.90
CA ALA A 170 -39.37 -14.82 1.61
C ALA A 170 -39.50 -13.35 1.20
N ASP A 171 -38.67 -12.50 1.80
CA ASP A 171 -38.26 -11.25 1.16
C ASP A 171 -37.27 -11.65 0.07
N GLU A 172 -37.72 -11.52 -1.19
CA GLU A 172 -36.86 -11.48 -2.36
C GLU A 172 -36.03 -10.19 -2.24
N ASP A 173 -35.02 -10.21 -1.37
CA ASP A 173 -33.97 -9.23 -1.32
C ASP A 173 -33.28 -9.27 -2.68
N ASP A 174 -33.65 -8.31 -3.52
CA ASP A 174 -32.92 -7.89 -4.71
C ASP A 174 -31.50 -7.60 -4.23
N GLU A 175 -30.64 -8.62 -4.22
CA GLU A 175 -29.22 -8.51 -3.94
C GLU A 175 -28.67 -7.59 -5.02
N GLU A 176 -28.71 -6.27 -4.74
CA GLU A 176 -27.97 -5.25 -5.46
C GLU A 176 -26.51 -5.66 -5.37
N SER A 177 -26.11 -6.53 -6.30
CA SER A 177 -24.77 -7.07 -6.43
C SER A 177 -23.78 -5.93 -6.30
N GLU A 178 -23.13 -5.84 -5.13
CA GLU A 178 -22.19 -4.78 -4.85
C GLU A 178 -21.18 -4.77 -6.00
N PRO A 179 -20.92 -3.60 -6.63
CA PRO A 179 -20.07 -3.54 -7.79
C PRO A 179 -18.70 -4.14 -7.41
N PRO A 180 -18.15 -5.04 -8.23
CA PRO A 180 -16.96 -5.80 -7.87
C PRO A 180 -15.83 -4.86 -7.44
N HIS A 181 -15.24 -5.14 -6.28
CA HIS A 181 -14.16 -4.33 -5.74
C HIS A 181 -13.00 -4.29 -6.74
N ARG A 182 -12.65 -3.10 -7.20
CA ARG A 182 -11.51 -2.89 -8.08
C ARG A 182 -10.22 -3.03 -7.28
N MET A 183 -9.25 -3.80 -7.80
CA MET A 183 -7.96 -3.96 -7.12
C MET A 183 -7.07 -2.76 -7.38
N ILE A 184 -7.06 -2.25 -8.63
CA ILE A 184 -6.15 -1.20 -9.09
C ILE A 184 -6.92 -0.15 -9.87
N PHE A 185 -6.95 1.06 -9.32
CA PHE A 185 -7.41 2.23 -10.05
C PHE A 185 -6.32 2.68 -11.04
N CYS A 186 -6.65 2.82 -12.32
CA CYS A 186 -5.69 3.21 -13.35
C CYS A 186 -5.86 4.69 -13.73
N LEU A 187 -4.90 5.51 -13.32
CA LEU A 187 -4.85 6.93 -13.64
C LEU A 187 -4.15 7.14 -14.99
N ASN A 188 -4.97 7.34 -16.04
CA ASN A 188 -4.54 7.60 -17.40
C ASN A 188 -5.15 8.92 -17.92
N PRO A 189 -4.49 10.07 -17.71
CA PRO A 189 -4.98 11.36 -18.17
C PRO A 189 -5.18 11.40 -19.69
N THR A 190 -6.36 11.80 -20.13
CA THR A 190 -6.69 11.93 -21.56
C THR A 190 -6.47 13.34 -22.09
N THR A 191 -6.53 14.36 -21.23
CA THR A 191 -6.29 15.76 -21.61
C THR A 191 -4.79 16.06 -21.75
N PRO A 192 -4.38 16.96 -22.67
CA PRO A 192 -2.97 17.35 -22.82
C PRO A 192 -2.35 17.90 -21.54
N GLU A 193 -3.08 18.74 -20.80
CA GLU A 193 -2.62 19.34 -19.54
C GLU A 193 -2.44 18.29 -18.46
N GLY A 194 -3.37 17.32 -18.39
CA GLY A 194 -3.27 16.16 -17.52
C GLY A 194 -2.03 15.34 -17.86
N ARG A 195 -1.85 14.96 -19.13
CA ARG A 195 -0.67 14.20 -19.56
C ARG A 195 0.62 14.92 -19.22
N GLN A 196 0.71 16.22 -19.48
CA GLN A 196 1.89 17.02 -19.15
C GLN A 196 2.22 16.97 -17.65
N ARG A 197 1.20 16.99 -16.78
CA ARG A 197 1.39 16.92 -15.32
C ARG A 197 2.04 15.60 -14.87
N PHE A 198 1.73 14.49 -15.54
CA PHE A 198 2.19 13.14 -15.17
C PHE A 198 3.36 12.63 -16.02
N THR A 199 3.65 13.28 -17.16
CA THR A 199 4.73 12.86 -18.06
C THR A 199 6.06 12.86 -17.34
N SER A 200 6.76 11.72 -17.40
CA SER A 200 8.04 11.50 -16.75
C SER A 200 8.02 11.85 -15.25
N MET A 201 6.91 11.64 -14.54
CA MET A 201 6.87 11.80 -13.09
C MET A 201 7.85 10.82 -12.42
N SER A 202 8.57 11.25 -11.38
CA SER A 202 9.39 10.37 -10.56
C SER A 202 8.55 9.65 -9.50
N ASN A 203 9.11 8.60 -8.92
CA ASN A 203 8.47 7.86 -7.83
C ASN A 203 8.18 8.76 -6.61
N ILE A 204 9.13 9.61 -6.21
CA ILE A 204 8.91 10.52 -5.08
C ILE A 204 7.82 11.55 -5.39
N ARG A 205 7.76 12.05 -6.61
CA ARG A 205 6.69 12.96 -7.00
C ARG A 205 5.32 12.28 -6.99
N ALA A 206 5.25 11.01 -7.41
CA ALA A 206 4.03 10.22 -7.30
C ALA A 206 3.61 10.03 -5.84
N LEU A 207 4.53 9.64 -4.96
CA LEU A 207 4.25 9.50 -3.52
C LEU A 207 3.80 10.81 -2.88
N ARG A 208 4.43 11.94 -3.20
CA ARG A 208 4.00 13.28 -2.72
C ARG A 208 2.62 13.69 -3.20
N LEU A 209 2.20 13.16 -4.34
CA LEU A 209 0.93 13.51 -4.97
C LEU A 209 -0.24 12.69 -4.41
N PHE A 210 0.01 11.42 -4.06
CA PHE A 210 -1.02 10.48 -3.63
C PHE A 210 -0.90 10.03 -2.18
N GLY A 211 0.17 10.44 -1.49
CA GLY A 211 0.46 10.07 -0.12
C GLY A 211 0.66 11.24 0.81
N ASP A 212 0.26 11.04 2.05
CA ASP A 212 0.56 11.95 3.15
C ASP A 212 1.98 11.66 3.64
N VAL A 213 2.83 12.70 3.62
CA VAL A 213 4.20 12.58 4.14
C VAL A 213 4.17 12.36 5.66
N ASP A 214 5.14 11.56 6.11
CA ASP A 214 5.49 11.38 7.50
C ASP A 214 7.01 11.20 7.64
N ILE A 215 7.52 11.32 8.86
CA ILE A 215 8.95 11.18 9.17
C ILE A 215 9.09 10.22 10.34
N ARG A 216 9.78 9.11 10.09
CA ARG A 216 10.04 8.06 11.08
C ARG A 216 11.53 7.96 11.41
N ALA A 217 11.85 7.27 12.50
CA ALA A 217 13.21 6.83 12.74
C ALA A 217 13.66 5.91 11.59
N ALA A 218 14.86 6.15 11.05
CA ALA A 218 15.44 5.27 10.04
C ALA A 218 15.69 3.88 10.64
N PRO A 219 15.57 2.79 9.86
CA PRO A 219 15.89 1.45 10.34
C PRO A 219 17.27 1.37 10.98
N SER A 220 17.42 0.53 12.01
CA SER A 220 18.71 0.38 12.71
C SER A 220 19.78 -0.17 11.78
N ARG A 221 20.95 0.47 11.78
CA ARG A 221 22.08 0.07 10.95
C ARG A 221 22.71 -1.23 11.48
N PRO A 222 22.90 -2.26 10.64
CA PRO A 222 23.64 -3.46 11.03
C PRO A 222 25.10 -3.15 11.43
N PRO A 223 25.75 -3.95 12.30
CA PRO A 223 27.06 -3.66 12.89
C PRO A 223 28.19 -3.40 11.88
N ASP A 224 28.13 -4.01 10.69
CA ASP A 224 29.19 -3.97 9.67
C ASP A 224 28.84 -3.14 8.43
N VAL A 225 27.67 -2.52 8.40
CA VAL A 225 27.21 -1.73 7.26
C VAL A 225 27.64 -0.28 7.44
N LYS A 226 28.33 0.29 6.44
CA LYS A 226 28.68 1.71 6.44
C LYS A 226 27.42 2.56 6.34
N ARG A 227 27.39 3.68 7.06
CA ARG A 227 26.30 4.66 6.91
C ARG A 227 26.32 5.22 5.48
N VAL A 228 25.14 5.39 4.90
CA VAL A 228 24.96 5.99 3.58
C VAL A 228 25.55 7.42 3.59
N SER A 229 26.36 7.73 2.57
CA SER A 229 27.04 9.02 2.42
C SER A 229 26.98 9.49 0.97
N PRO A 230 26.52 10.73 0.69
CA PRO A 230 26.04 11.71 1.67
C PRO A 230 24.72 11.24 2.34
N PRO A 231 24.43 11.71 3.57
CA PRO A 231 23.15 11.43 4.22
C PRO A 231 22.00 12.06 3.41
N ASN A 232 20.87 11.36 3.32
CA ASN A 232 19.69 11.83 2.58
C ASN A 232 18.41 11.40 3.28
N ARG A 233 17.40 12.29 3.28
CA ARG A 233 16.14 12.11 4.00
C ARG A 233 15.31 10.92 3.56
N LEU A 234 15.48 10.42 2.33
CA LEU A 234 14.76 9.21 1.89
C LEU A 234 15.37 7.92 2.45
N ILE A 235 16.56 7.97 3.07
CA ILE A 235 17.30 6.78 3.52
C ILE A 235 17.62 6.87 5.02
N ASP A 236 18.52 7.78 5.39
CA ASP A 236 19.02 8.00 6.75
C ASP A 236 19.68 9.38 6.79
N GLN A 237 18.93 10.40 7.20
CA GLN A 237 19.46 11.75 7.45
C GLN A 237 19.41 12.09 8.93
N GLY A 238 20.46 11.67 9.62
CA GLY A 238 20.61 11.89 11.05
C GLY A 238 19.75 10.95 11.89
N GLY A 239 19.54 9.71 11.42
CA GLY A 239 18.71 8.72 12.10
C GLY A 239 17.22 8.80 11.75
N TRP A 240 16.86 9.62 10.77
CA TRP A 240 15.47 9.87 10.36
C TRP A 240 15.28 9.59 8.87
N GLN A 241 14.07 9.18 8.51
CA GLN A 241 13.65 8.85 7.15
C GLN A 241 12.27 9.45 6.86
N GLU A 242 12.15 10.14 5.73
CA GLU A 242 10.88 10.58 5.14
C GLU A 242 10.18 9.40 4.48
N ILE A 243 8.91 9.20 4.82
CA ILE A 243 8.04 8.13 4.32
C ILE A 243 6.68 8.70 3.90
N TYR A 244 5.86 7.87 3.27
CA TYR A 244 4.54 8.26 2.79
C TYR A 244 3.49 7.23 3.19
N PHE A 245 2.32 7.70 3.59
CA PHE A 245 1.12 6.89 3.76
C PHE A 245 0.20 7.12 2.58
N SER A 246 -0.01 6.08 1.79
CA SER A 246 -0.87 6.12 0.61
C SER A 246 -1.41 4.72 0.33
N ARG A 247 -2.35 4.66 -0.61
CA ARG A 247 -2.59 3.44 -1.37
C ARG A 247 -1.30 2.96 -2.04
N THR A 248 -1.23 1.69 -2.40
CA THR A 248 -0.08 1.15 -3.13
C THR A 248 0.08 1.90 -4.45
N VAL A 249 1.24 2.51 -4.67
CA VAL A 249 1.52 3.26 -5.90
C VAL A 249 2.27 2.37 -6.89
N TRP A 250 1.71 2.24 -8.08
CA TRP A 250 2.31 1.61 -9.24
C TRP A 250 2.58 2.68 -10.31
N VAL A 251 3.71 2.58 -10.99
CA VAL A 251 4.07 3.50 -12.08
C VAL A 251 4.26 2.71 -13.38
N TYR A 252 3.61 3.18 -14.44
CA TYR A 252 3.89 2.79 -15.82
C TYR A 252 4.77 3.88 -16.45
N ASP A 253 6.02 3.55 -16.76
CA ASP A 253 7.05 4.46 -17.27
C ASP A 253 7.45 4.11 -18.72
N ALA A 254 8.45 4.81 -19.26
CA ALA A 254 8.94 4.55 -20.62
C ALA A 254 9.51 3.12 -20.79
N GLN A 255 10.11 2.56 -19.73
CA GLN A 255 10.66 1.21 -19.73
C GLN A 255 9.56 0.16 -19.67
N SER A 256 8.38 0.47 -19.09
CA SER A 256 7.19 -0.37 -19.11
C SER A 256 6.72 -0.70 -20.53
N ASN A 257 6.92 0.18 -21.51
CA ASN A 257 6.61 -0.12 -22.90
C ASN A 257 7.44 -1.29 -23.44
N ILE A 258 8.67 -1.45 -22.94
CA ILE A 258 9.66 -2.41 -23.43
C ILE A 258 9.54 -3.73 -22.66
N ASP A 259 9.48 -3.66 -21.33
CA ASP A 259 9.50 -4.84 -20.47
C ASP A 259 8.12 -5.32 -20.01
N GLN A 260 7.05 -4.60 -20.36
CA GLN A 260 5.66 -4.89 -20.00
C GLN A 260 5.48 -5.07 -18.49
N CYS A 261 6.25 -4.31 -17.70
CA CYS A 261 6.19 -4.32 -16.24
C CYS A 261 5.82 -2.94 -15.69
N ALA A 262 5.01 -2.89 -14.63
CA ALA A 262 4.85 -1.71 -13.80
C ALA A 262 5.94 -1.66 -12.71
N ARG A 263 6.11 -0.48 -12.12
CA ARG A 263 7.00 -0.22 -10.99
C ARG A 263 6.20 -0.10 -9.71
N LEU A 264 6.35 -1.07 -8.80
CA LEU A 264 5.82 -0.96 -7.45
C LEU A 264 6.70 0.01 -6.65
N VAL A 265 6.14 1.13 -6.20
CA VAL A 265 6.89 2.17 -5.47
C VAL A 265 6.82 1.93 -3.96
N SER A 266 7.97 1.94 -3.29
CA SER A 266 8.07 1.81 -1.84
C SER A 266 7.69 3.12 -1.14
N SER A 267 6.58 3.12 -0.41
CA SER A 267 6.11 4.29 0.33
C SER A 267 6.80 4.47 1.69
N GLN A 268 7.16 3.36 2.35
CA GLN A 268 7.77 3.39 3.69
C GLN A 268 9.22 2.88 3.72
N GLY A 269 9.73 2.32 2.61
CA GLY A 269 10.93 1.49 2.64
C GLY A 269 10.67 0.18 3.42
N PRO A 270 11.29 -0.96 3.07
CA PRO A 270 11.33 -2.09 3.98
C PRO A 270 12.01 -1.67 5.29
N ASP A 271 11.80 -2.42 6.38
CA ASP A 271 12.48 -2.22 7.67
C ASP A 271 13.95 -2.67 7.61
N LEU A 272 14.62 -2.41 6.48
CA LEU A 272 15.99 -2.76 6.15
C LEU A 272 16.80 -1.49 5.89
N TYR A 273 17.90 -1.35 6.62
CA TYR A 273 18.80 -0.21 6.48
C TYR A 273 19.35 -0.05 5.05
N GLY A 274 19.39 1.19 4.56
CA GLY A 274 19.96 1.54 3.26
C GLY A 274 18.98 1.46 2.08
N THR A 275 17.73 1.07 2.33
CA THR A 275 16.63 1.21 1.38
C THR A 275 16.10 2.65 1.40
N ALA A 276 15.74 3.16 0.23
CA ALA A 276 15.22 4.51 0.08
C ALA A 276 13.71 4.48 -0.10
N THR A 277 13.01 5.41 0.53
CA THR A 277 11.65 5.74 0.14
C THR A 277 11.65 6.16 -1.33
N GLY A 278 10.65 5.70 -2.10
CA GLY A 278 10.58 5.90 -3.54
C GLY A 278 11.42 4.91 -4.36
N ASP A 279 12.17 4.00 -3.75
CA ASP A 279 12.68 2.84 -4.49
C ASP A 279 11.52 2.07 -5.14
N SER A 280 11.80 1.42 -6.26
CA SER A 280 10.78 0.63 -6.94
C SER A 280 11.27 -0.71 -7.47
N TRP A 281 10.32 -1.64 -7.55
CA TRP A 281 10.50 -2.98 -8.09
C TRP A 281 9.64 -3.21 -9.32
N ARG A 282 10.04 -4.15 -10.16
CA ARG A 282 9.36 -4.43 -11.42
C ARG A 282 8.43 -5.62 -11.26
N ALA A 283 7.16 -5.45 -11.62
CA ALA A 283 6.20 -6.53 -11.71
C ALA A 283 5.62 -6.58 -13.13
N ARG A 284 5.60 -7.77 -13.74
CA ARG A 284 4.93 -7.97 -15.04
C ARG A 284 3.44 -7.68 -14.88
N ALA A 285 2.81 -7.11 -15.91
CA ALA A 285 1.39 -6.79 -15.91
C ALA A 285 0.50 -7.93 -15.34
N SER A 286 0.76 -9.16 -15.77
CA SER A 286 -0.01 -10.36 -15.37
C SER A 286 0.06 -10.70 -13.87
N HIS A 287 0.99 -10.14 -13.09
CA HIS A 287 1.15 -10.42 -11.66
C HIS A 287 0.78 -9.23 -10.77
N VAL A 288 0.47 -8.07 -11.37
CA VAL A 288 0.26 -6.83 -10.63
C VAL A 288 -0.98 -6.95 -9.72
N CYS A 289 -2.07 -7.56 -10.21
CA CYS A 289 -3.29 -7.75 -9.42
C CYS A 289 -3.10 -8.76 -8.26
N GLU A 290 -2.43 -9.89 -8.51
CA GLU A 290 -2.09 -10.88 -7.48
C GLU A 290 -1.20 -10.26 -6.39
N LEU A 291 -0.17 -9.51 -6.78
CA LEU A 291 0.70 -8.81 -5.84
C LEU A 291 -0.07 -7.77 -5.02
N GLN A 292 -0.97 -7.01 -5.65
CA GLN A 292 -1.80 -6.03 -4.94
C GLN A 292 -2.70 -6.71 -3.90
N TYR A 293 -3.31 -7.85 -4.25
CA TYR A 293 -4.10 -8.66 -3.33
C TYR A 293 -3.26 -9.15 -2.15
N ASN A 294 -2.08 -9.71 -2.42
CA ASN A 294 -1.16 -10.21 -1.39
C ASN A 294 -0.68 -9.09 -0.45
N ILE A 295 -0.32 -7.92 -0.99
CA ILE A 295 0.04 -6.74 -0.19
C ILE A 295 -1.13 -6.34 0.73
N ARG A 296 -2.36 -6.34 0.20
CA ARG A 296 -3.57 -6.01 0.97
C ARG A 296 -3.84 -7.00 2.09
N ALA A 297 -3.53 -8.28 1.86
CA ALA A 297 -3.58 -9.35 2.86
C ALA A 297 -2.46 -9.26 3.92
N GLY A 298 -1.58 -8.26 3.82
CA GLY A 298 -0.52 -8.01 4.80
C GLY A 298 0.82 -8.65 4.45
N ILE A 299 0.94 -9.27 3.28
CA ILE A 299 2.23 -9.79 2.80
C ILE A 299 3.13 -8.59 2.49
N ARG A 300 4.17 -8.44 3.30
CA ARG A 300 5.26 -7.50 3.00
C ARG A 300 6.16 -8.14 1.97
N ILE A 301 6.46 -7.41 0.92
CA ILE A 301 7.47 -7.86 -0.03
C ILE A 301 8.84 -7.54 0.58
N ASP A 302 9.46 -8.56 1.17
CA ASP A 302 10.85 -8.51 1.59
C ASP A 302 11.73 -8.99 0.44
N PHE A 303 12.63 -8.12 0.00
CA PHE A 303 13.51 -8.38 -1.12
C PHE A 303 14.91 -8.83 -0.66
N ASN A 304 15.06 -9.25 0.60
CA ASN A 304 16.28 -9.82 1.20
C ASN A 304 17.55 -8.97 0.96
N GLY A 305 17.40 -7.66 0.74
CA GLY A 305 18.48 -6.74 0.39
C GLY A 305 19.25 -7.08 -0.91
N LEU A 306 18.78 -8.05 -1.70
CA LEU A 306 19.51 -8.62 -2.85
C LEU A 306 19.01 -8.12 -4.21
N ASP A 307 17.93 -7.33 -4.28
CA ASP A 307 17.34 -6.91 -5.56
C ASP A 307 17.42 -5.41 -5.87
N ARG A 308 18.20 -5.11 -6.92
CA ARG A 308 17.77 -4.51 -8.20
C ARG A 308 16.67 -3.44 -8.20
N TRP A 309 16.62 -2.58 -7.18
CA TRP A 309 15.97 -1.28 -7.32
C TRP A 309 16.59 -0.54 -8.51
N ASP A 310 15.77 0.23 -9.22
CA ASP A 310 16.25 1.03 -10.34
C ASP A 310 17.20 2.11 -9.81
N TYR A 311 18.50 1.91 -10.02
CA TYR A 311 19.53 2.84 -9.55
C TYR A 311 19.36 4.24 -10.15
N GLY A 312 18.95 4.32 -11.43
CA GLY A 312 18.72 5.59 -12.11
C GLY A 312 17.58 6.35 -11.44
N GLU A 313 16.47 5.67 -11.16
CA GLU A 313 15.33 6.27 -10.48
C GLU A 313 15.65 6.62 -9.02
N ARG A 314 16.44 5.81 -8.28
CA ARG A 314 16.88 6.19 -6.92
C ARG A 314 17.71 7.47 -6.95
N VAL A 315 18.70 7.58 -7.84
CA VAL A 315 19.53 8.78 -7.95
C VAL A 315 18.66 9.99 -8.26
N ARG A 316 17.69 9.84 -9.16
CA ARG A 316 16.73 10.87 -9.50
C ARG A 316 15.87 11.29 -8.30
N ASN A 317 15.32 10.33 -7.55
CA ASN A 317 14.55 10.57 -6.33
C ASN A 317 15.37 11.33 -5.27
N ILE A 318 16.62 10.92 -5.04
CA ILE A 318 17.55 11.60 -4.12
C ILE A 318 17.79 13.04 -4.58
N GLN A 319 17.96 13.29 -5.88
CA GLN A 319 18.17 14.65 -6.38
C GLN A 319 16.90 15.51 -6.27
N GLU A 320 15.74 14.94 -6.58
CA GLU A 320 14.47 15.65 -6.56
C GLU A 320 14.01 15.95 -5.14
N VAL A 321 14.28 15.08 -4.17
CA VAL A 321 13.93 15.34 -2.78
C VAL A 321 14.71 16.54 -2.22
N GLU A 322 15.91 16.84 -2.72
CA GLU A 322 16.67 18.01 -2.27
C GLU A 322 16.15 19.32 -2.89
N GLN A 323 15.29 19.23 -3.90
CA GLN A 323 14.61 20.40 -4.46
C GLN A 323 13.49 20.82 -3.52
N ARG A 324 13.52 22.08 -3.09
CA ARG A 324 12.43 22.67 -2.30
C ARG A 324 11.14 22.64 -3.11
N ILE A 325 10.02 22.41 -2.43
CA ILE A 325 8.70 22.65 -3.01
C ILE A 325 8.68 24.09 -3.52
N ALA A 326 8.39 24.28 -4.80
CA ALA A 326 8.29 25.61 -5.39
C ALA A 326 7.38 26.50 -4.54
N ARG A 327 7.85 27.72 -4.26
CA ARG A 327 7.10 28.73 -3.50
C ARG A 327 5.91 29.24 -4.28
#